data_AF-A0A2V2ZRZ2-F1
#
_entry.id   AF-A0A2V2ZRZ2-F1
#
_cell.length_a   1.000
_cell.length_b   1.000
_cell.length_c   1.000
_cell.angle_alpha   90.00
_cell.angle_beta   90.00
_cell.angle_gamma   90.00
#
_symmetry.space_group_name_H-M   'P 1'
#
loop_
_entity.id
_entity.type
_entity.pdbx_description
1 polymer ?
#
loop_
_entity_poly.entity_id
_entity_poly.type
_entity_poly.pdbx_seq_one_letter_code
_entity_poly.pdbx_strand_id
1 'polypeptide(L)'
;MSYNEYSKAGGYLTQRLNDSGIEMGEGPYVTRRLEYAQKASFSFGYSDQYDIIVQYTVPRGTYEIFKNISLPARGTTMRQSEQLGLPIKKREAGDYNFSFYGRNTAIFNSTIIGLPQIISIKK
;
A
#
# COMPACT_ATOMS: atom_id res chain seq x y z
N MET A 1 -2.71 4.26 -8.35
CA MET A 1 -1.49 5.10 -8.41
C MET A 1 -1.58 5.99 -9.64
N SER A 2 -0.96 7.17 -9.65
CA SER A 2 -0.80 7.97 -10.88
C SER A 2 0.33 7.43 -11.76
N TYR A 3 0.34 7.78 -13.05
CA TYR A 3 1.46 7.42 -13.94
C TYR A 3 2.80 8.01 -13.50
N ASN A 4 2.79 9.25 -13.03
CA ASN A 4 3.99 9.95 -12.59
C ASN A 4 4.59 9.28 -11.33
N GLU A 5 3.74 8.90 -10.37
CA GLU A 5 4.16 8.14 -9.20
C GLU A 5 4.77 6.79 -9.59
N TYR A 6 4.14 6.07 -10.52
CA TYR A 6 4.65 4.78 -11.00
C TYR A 6 6.03 4.91 -11.65
N SER A 7 6.19 5.87 -12.55
CA SER A 7 7.44 6.13 -13.25
C SER A 7 8.58 6.47 -12.29
N LYS A 8 8.30 7.33 -11.29
CA LYS A 8 9.28 7.71 -10.27
C LYS A 8 9.64 6.58 -9.31
N ALA A 9 8.66 5.78 -8.92
CA ALA A 9 8.83 4.72 -7.93
C ALA A 9 9.22 3.37 -8.55
N GLY A 10 9.24 3.23 -9.87
CA GLY A 10 9.34 1.92 -10.53
C GLY A 10 8.16 0.99 -10.18
N GLY A 11 7.00 1.57 -9.85
CA GLY A 11 5.81 0.87 -9.40
C GLY A 11 5.83 0.38 -7.94
N TYR A 12 6.93 0.54 -7.21
CA TYR A 12 7.02 0.13 -5.80
C TYR A 12 6.14 1.00 -4.89
N LEU A 13 5.82 0.48 -3.70
CA LEU A 13 5.04 1.19 -2.71
C LEU A 13 5.84 2.38 -2.17
N THR A 14 5.26 3.58 -2.20
CA THR A 14 5.91 4.80 -1.69
C THR A 14 4.95 5.59 -0.81
N GLN A 15 5.50 6.29 0.17
CA GLN A 15 4.76 7.31 0.90
C GLN A 15 4.50 8.49 -0.03
N ARG A 16 3.27 9.00 -0.03
CA ARG A 16 2.94 10.19 -0.82
C ARG A 16 3.66 11.40 -0.23
N LEU A 17 4.34 12.16 -1.09
CA LEU A 17 4.99 13.41 -0.76
C LEU A 17 4.26 14.57 -1.43
N ASN A 18 4.31 15.76 -0.83
CA ASN A 18 3.93 17.00 -1.50
C ASN A 18 5.08 17.59 -2.32
N ASP A 19 4.82 18.75 -2.94
CA ASP A 19 5.80 19.46 -3.79
C ASP A 19 7.06 19.90 -3.02
N SER A 20 6.99 19.99 -1.69
CA SER A 20 8.13 20.29 -0.81
C SER A 20 8.85 19.05 -0.30
N GLY A 21 8.46 17.85 -0.76
CA GLY A 21 9.06 16.58 -0.33
C GLY A 21 8.62 16.12 1.07
N ILE A 22 7.56 16.71 1.62
CA ILE A 22 7.04 16.37 2.94
C ILE A 22 5.98 15.28 2.79
N GLU A 23 6.02 14.26 3.66
CA GLU A 23 5.03 13.19 3.70
C GLU A 23 3.62 13.75 3.94
N MET A 24 2.66 13.36 3.10
CA MET A 24 1.28 13.83 3.19
C MET A 24 0.26 12.71 2.98
N GLY A 25 -0.91 12.91 3.57
CA GLY A 25 -2.05 11.99 3.45
C GLY A 25 -1.87 10.71 4.24
N GLU A 26 -2.80 9.77 4.04
CA GLU A 26 -2.63 8.42 4.57
C GLU A 26 -1.50 7.70 3.81
N GLY A 27 -0.66 6.99 4.55
CA GLY A 27 0.33 6.11 3.96
C GLY A 27 -0.34 4.97 3.18
N PRO A 28 0.38 4.38 2.21
CA PRO A 28 -0.16 3.28 1.44
C PRO A 28 -0.64 2.14 2.34
N TYR A 29 -1.79 1.57 2.01
CA TYR A 29 -2.33 0.41 2.72
C TYR A 29 -2.44 -0.80 1.81
N VAL A 30 -2.29 -1.98 2.43
CA VAL A 30 -2.43 -3.29 1.78
C VAL A 30 -3.59 -4.02 2.44
N THR A 31 -4.47 -4.58 1.62
CA THR A 31 -5.67 -5.30 2.06
C THR A 31 -5.89 -6.56 1.22
N ARG A 32 -6.52 -7.59 1.81
CA ARG A 32 -7.03 -8.77 1.08
C ARG A 32 -8.52 -8.68 0.75
N ARG A 33 -9.17 -7.55 1.05
CA ARG A 33 -10.59 -7.38 0.83
C ARG A 33 -10.92 -7.50 -0.66
N LEU A 34 -11.75 -8.49 -0.98
CA LEU A 34 -12.10 -8.85 -2.36
C LEU A 34 -12.74 -7.69 -3.13
N GLU A 35 -13.51 -6.83 -2.45
CA GLU A 35 -14.15 -5.66 -3.05
C GLU A 35 -13.16 -4.72 -3.75
N TYR A 36 -11.95 -4.54 -3.18
CA TYR A 36 -10.92 -3.69 -3.77
C TYR A 36 -10.32 -4.33 -5.00
N ALA A 37 -10.11 -5.65 -4.96
CA ALA A 37 -9.66 -6.42 -6.11
C ALA A 37 -10.72 -6.42 -7.23
N GLN A 38 -12.00 -6.59 -6.90
CA GLN A 38 -13.10 -6.55 -7.85
C GLN A 38 -13.25 -5.18 -8.50
N LYS A 39 -13.21 -4.11 -7.68
CA LYS A 39 -13.25 -2.74 -8.21
C LYS A 39 -12.07 -2.50 -9.15
N ALA A 40 -10.88 -2.95 -8.76
CA ALA A 40 -9.68 -2.86 -9.57
C ALA A 40 -9.82 -3.60 -10.92
N SER A 41 -10.38 -4.80 -10.91
CA SER A 41 -10.50 -5.62 -12.12
C SER A 41 -11.66 -5.23 -13.06
N PHE A 42 -12.78 -4.76 -12.53
CA PHE A 42 -14.04 -4.68 -13.30
C PHE A 42 -14.65 -3.29 -13.38
N SER A 43 -14.31 -2.37 -12.47
CA SER A 43 -14.99 -1.08 -12.35
C SER A 43 -14.05 0.12 -12.38
N PHE A 44 -12.77 -0.10 -12.68
CA PHE A 44 -11.78 0.95 -12.77
C PHE A 44 -11.99 1.79 -14.04
N GLY A 45 -12.23 3.10 -13.87
CA GLY A 45 -12.52 3.98 -15.01
C GLY A 45 -12.51 5.47 -14.67
N TYR A 46 -13.12 6.29 -15.53
CA TYR A 46 -13.07 7.76 -15.45
C TYR A 46 -13.41 8.38 -14.09
N SER A 47 -14.33 7.78 -13.33
CA SER A 47 -14.75 8.25 -12.01
C SER A 47 -13.74 7.98 -10.89
N ASP A 48 -12.71 7.17 -11.13
CA ASP A 48 -11.71 6.85 -10.10
C ASP A 48 -10.62 7.92 -9.99
N GLN A 49 -10.09 8.07 -8.78
CA GLN A 49 -9.05 9.04 -8.45
C GLN A 49 -7.64 8.64 -8.89
N TYR A 50 -7.48 7.44 -9.45
CA TYR A 50 -6.18 6.87 -9.82
C TYR A 50 -6.08 6.67 -11.34
N ASP A 51 -4.88 6.75 -11.90
CA ASP A 51 -4.65 6.59 -13.35
C ASP A 51 -4.38 5.12 -13.73
N ILE A 52 -3.76 4.36 -12.82
CA ILE A 52 -3.39 2.96 -13.06
C ILE A 52 -3.59 2.09 -11.83
N ILE A 53 -3.67 0.78 -12.10
CA ILE A 53 -3.65 -0.29 -11.12
C ILE A 53 -2.37 -1.10 -11.31
N VAL A 54 -1.65 -1.29 -10.20
CA VAL A 54 -0.39 -2.02 -10.14
C VAL A 54 -0.61 -3.31 -9.36
N GLN A 55 -0.17 -4.42 -9.92
CA GLN A 55 -0.14 -5.72 -9.27
C GLN A 55 1.23 -5.98 -8.65
N TYR A 56 1.20 -6.54 -7.45
CA TYR A 56 2.37 -7.01 -6.72
C TYR A 56 2.25 -8.52 -6.48
N THR A 57 3.34 -9.25 -6.68
CA THR A 57 3.44 -10.66 -6.31
C THR A 57 4.29 -10.76 -5.04
N VAL A 58 3.84 -11.52 -4.04
CA VAL A 58 4.54 -11.69 -2.76
C VAL A 58 4.56 -13.17 -2.35
N PRO A 59 5.51 -13.63 -1.50
CA PRO A 59 5.54 -14.99 -1.00
C PRO A 59 4.25 -15.38 -0.27
N ARG A 60 3.95 -16.67 -0.29
CA ARG A 60 2.93 -17.23 0.60
C ARG A 60 3.35 -17.00 2.05
N GLY A 61 2.44 -16.49 2.87
CA GLY A 61 2.68 -16.20 4.29
C GLY A 61 2.99 -14.74 4.60
N THR A 62 3.23 -13.89 3.60
CA THR A 62 3.46 -12.43 3.79
C THR A 62 2.38 -11.75 4.63
N TYR A 63 1.12 -12.17 4.47
CA TYR A 63 0.02 -11.65 5.30
C TYR A 63 0.22 -11.95 6.80
N GLU A 64 0.58 -13.18 7.17
CA GLU A 64 0.80 -13.54 8.58
C GLU A 64 2.05 -12.85 9.14
N ILE A 65 3.08 -12.65 8.30
CA ILE A 65 4.25 -11.85 8.67
C ILE A 65 3.82 -10.43 9.06
N PHE A 66 3.09 -9.73 8.18
CA PHE A 66 2.61 -8.38 8.48
C PHE A 66 1.71 -8.34 9.71
N LYS A 67 0.78 -9.30 9.83
CA LYS A 67 -0.07 -9.43 11.01
C LYS A 67 0.71 -9.59 12.31
N ASN A 68 1.86 -10.26 12.29
CA ASN A 68 2.68 -10.48 13.48
C ASN A 68 3.59 -9.29 13.80
N ILE A 69 4.18 -8.64 12.80
CA ILE A 69 5.11 -7.52 13.04
C ILE A 69 4.41 -6.17 13.23
N SER A 70 3.17 -6.01 12.73
CA SER A 70 2.50 -4.71 12.73
C SER A 70 1.91 -4.32 14.09
N LEU A 71 2.01 -3.03 14.38
CA LEU A 71 1.47 -2.36 15.57
C LEU A 71 -0.07 -2.27 15.50
N PRO A 72 -0.80 -2.44 16.60
CA PRO A 72 -2.26 -2.29 16.60
C PRO A 72 -2.66 -0.83 16.37
N ALA A 73 -3.59 -0.55 15.45
CA ALA A 73 -4.02 0.81 15.13
C ALA A 73 -4.56 1.61 16.32
N ARG A 74 -5.22 0.96 17.29
CA ARG A 74 -5.77 1.65 18.46
C ARG A 74 -4.64 2.19 19.33
N GLY A 75 -4.50 3.52 19.37
CA GLY A 75 -3.49 4.21 20.17
C GLY A 75 -2.11 4.29 19.53
N THR A 76 -1.94 3.79 18.30
CA THR A 76 -0.68 3.92 17.55
C THR A 76 -0.76 5.10 16.60
N THR A 77 0.25 5.98 16.61
CA THR A 77 0.34 7.12 15.69
C THR A 77 1.25 6.78 14.50
N MET A 78 1.10 7.53 13.39
CA MET A 78 1.99 7.42 12.21
C MET A 78 3.45 7.61 12.62
N ARG A 79 3.73 8.66 13.41
CA ARG A 79 5.06 8.96 13.95
C ARG A 79 5.65 7.80 14.76
N GLN A 80 4.84 7.14 15.58
CA GLN A 80 5.30 5.97 16.34
C GLN A 80 5.64 4.79 15.42
N SER A 81 4.82 4.55 14.40
CA SER A 81 5.08 3.54 13.37
C SER A 81 6.38 3.80 12.62
N GLU A 82 6.65 5.04 12.22
CA GLU A 82 7.89 5.44 11.56
C GLU A 82 9.11 5.31 12.48
N GLN A 83 9.01 5.75 13.73
CA GLN A 83 10.08 5.67 14.71
C GLN A 83 10.50 4.23 15.00
N LEU A 84 9.52 3.33 15.11
CA LEU A 84 9.78 1.90 15.33
C LEU A 84 10.10 1.16 14.03
N GLY A 85 9.87 1.79 12.88
CA GLY A 85 10.01 1.15 11.57
C GLY A 85 9.02 0.01 11.35
N LEU A 86 7.84 0.03 11.98
CA LEU A 86 6.87 -1.07 11.93
C LEU A 86 5.55 -0.60 11.30
N PRO A 87 4.87 -1.42 10.47
CA PRO A 87 3.58 -1.04 9.89
C PRO A 87 2.47 -1.03 10.95
N ILE A 88 1.33 -0.43 10.63
CA ILE A 88 0.14 -0.43 11.48
C ILE A 88 -0.88 -1.43 10.94
N LYS A 89 -1.44 -2.29 11.79
CA LYS A 89 -2.57 -3.18 11.46
C LYS A 89 -3.88 -2.67 12.03
N LYS A 90 -4.91 -2.59 11.17
CA LYS A 90 -6.28 -2.22 11.53
C LYS A 90 -7.23 -3.34 11.14
N ARG A 91 -8.11 -3.75 12.06
CA ARG A 91 -9.11 -4.79 11.78
C ARG A 91 -10.36 -4.16 11.16
N GLU A 92 -10.74 -4.61 9.97
CA GLU A 92 -11.92 -4.15 9.24
C GLU A 92 -12.59 -5.33 8.52
N ALA A 93 -13.92 -5.41 8.59
CA ALA A 93 -14.71 -6.46 7.93
C ALA A 93 -14.19 -7.90 8.17
N GLY A 94 -13.66 -8.16 9.37
CA GLY A 94 -13.15 -9.47 9.77
C GLY A 94 -11.69 -9.75 9.42
N ASP A 95 -11.01 -8.89 8.65
CA ASP A 95 -9.61 -9.04 8.23
C ASP A 95 -8.72 -7.89 8.73
N TYR A 96 -7.40 -8.01 8.61
CA TYR A 96 -6.43 -6.94 8.89
C TYR A 96 -5.99 -6.24 7.60
N ASN A 97 -6.02 -4.92 7.65
CA ASN A 97 -5.38 -4.03 6.68
C ASN A 97 -4.08 -3.50 7.28
N PHE A 98 -3.05 -3.35 6.45
CA PHE A 98 -1.72 -2.92 6.86
C PHE A 98 -1.38 -1.58 6.23
N SER A 99 -1.13 -0.57 7.05
CA SER A 99 -0.69 0.75 6.61
C SER A 99 0.82 0.90 6.81
N PHE A 100 1.49 1.39 5.78
CA PHE A 100 2.92 1.63 5.75
C PHE A 100 3.15 3.14 5.62
N TYR A 101 4.07 3.68 6.41
CA TYR A 101 4.39 5.10 6.51
C TYR A 101 5.90 5.32 6.35
N GLY A 102 6.26 6.32 5.54
CA GLY A 102 7.64 6.71 5.28
C GLY A 102 8.54 5.52 4.93
N ARG A 103 9.60 5.34 5.72
CA ARG A 103 10.66 4.34 5.47
C ARG A 103 10.17 2.89 5.61
N ASN A 104 9.09 2.62 6.35
CA ASN A 104 8.65 1.25 6.55
C ASN A 104 7.93 0.66 5.32
N THR A 105 7.65 1.46 4.28
CA THR A 105 7.24 0.97 2.95
C THR A 105 8.24 -0.04 2.37
N ALA A 106 9.51 0.06 2.75
CA ALA A 106 10.54 -0.92 2.42
C ALA A 106 10.23 -2.33 2.92
N ILE A 107 9.48 -2.47 4.03
CA ILE A 107 9.06 -3.79 4.54
C ILE A 107 8.14 -4.48 3.53
N PHE A 108 7.17 -3.76 2.97
CA PHE A 108 6.35 -4.33 1.90
C PHE A 108 7.20 -4.61 0.66
N ASN A 109 7.97 -3.61 0.21
CA ASN A 109 8.72 -3.70 -1.05
C ASN A 109 9.74 -4.83 -1.05
N SER A 110 10.39 -5.11 0.08
CA SER A 110 11.35 -6.23 0.22
C SER A 110 10.71 -7.61 0.13
N THR A 111 9.39 -7.71 0.26
CA THR A 111 8.66 -8.97 0.06
C THR A 111 8.22 -9.19 -1.38
N ILE A 112 8.36 -8.20 -2.28
CA ILE A 112 7.88 -8.33 -3.65
C ILE A 112 8.77 -9.31 -4.42
N ILE A 113 8.13 -10.24 -5.13
CA ILE A 113 8.78 -11.17 -6.07
C ILE A 113 8.60 -10.63 -7.48
N GLY A 114 9.71 -10.39 -8.17
CA GLY A 114 9.71 -9.81 -9.50
C GLY A 114 9.40 -8.31 -9.49
N LEU A 115 9.09 -7.76 -10.66
CA LEU A 115 8.78 -6.34 -10.81
C LEU A 115 7.28 -6.09 -10.65
N PRO A 116 6.88 -4.96 -10.02
CA PRO A 116 5.50 -4.49 -10.07
C PRO A 116 5.01 -4.35 -11.52
N GLN A 117 3.75 -4.70 -11.80
CA GLN A 117 3.20 -4.68 -13.16
C GLN A 117 1.91 -3.87 -13.23
N ILE A 118 1.77 -3.04 -14.27
CA ILE A 118 0.51 -2.38 -14.57
C ILE A 118 -0.46 -3.42 -15.14
N ILE A 119 -1.60 -3.61 -14.47
CA ILE A 119 -2.65 -4.55 -14.93
C ILE A 119 -3.89 -3.84 -15.46
N SER A 120 -4.03 -2.55 -15.18
CA SER A 120 -5.11 -1.75 -15.73
C SER A 120 -4.71 -0.28 -15.80
N ILE A 121 -5.15 0.36 -16.87
CA ILE A 121 -4.97 1.78 -17.15
C ILE A 121 -6.36 2.37 -17.25
N LYS A 122 -6.56 3.53 -16.63
CA LYS A 122 -7.82 4.25 -16.65
C LYS A 122 -8.23 4.48 -18.10
N LYS A 123 -9.38 3.95 -18.47
CA LYS A 123 -10.01 4.09 -19.79
C LYS A 123 -11.19 5.02 -19.73
#